data_AF-A0A2D6KVW0-F1
#
_entry.id   AF-A0A2D6KVW0-F1
#
_cell.length_a   1.000
_cell.length_b   1.000
_cell.length_c   1.000
_cell.angle_alpha   90.00
_cell.angle_beta   90.00
_cell.angle_gamma   90.00
#
_symmetry.space_group_name_H-M   'P 1'
#
loop_
_entity.id
_entity.type
_entity.pdbx_description
1 polymer ?
#
loop_
_entity_poly.entity_id
_entity_poly.type
_entity_poly.pdbx_seq_one_letter_code
_entity_poly.pdbx_strand_id
1 'polypeptide(L)'
;MKKLFLFVVVFLVIGAYLIIQNNNLDIEEEEGRKKFLTSFTGWLFKVGKSTKNVASYATEQEWLPDEEAVNQTNTSVFIFEETK
;
A
#
# COMPACT_ATOMS: atom_id res chain seq x y z
N MET A 1 -17.76 10.09 -2.81
CA MET A 1 -17.83 9.06 -1.76
C MET A 1 -18.61 7.80 -2.14
N LYS A 2 -19.83 7.88 -2.68
CA LYS A 2 -20.64 6.69 -3.06
C LYS A 2 -19.93 5.71 -4.03
N LYS A 3 -19.11 6.22 -4.95
CA LYS A 3 -18.37 5.41 -5.94
C LYS A 3 -17.27 4.56 -5.30
N LEU A 4 -16.48 5.11 -4.37
CA LEU A 4 -15.44 4.36 -3.66
C LEU A 4 -16.03 3.27 -2.77
N PHE A 5 -17.15 3.58 -2.11
CA PHE A 5 -17.89 2.57 -1.35
C PHE A 5 -18.35 1.40 -2.23
N LEU A 6 -18.85 1.69 -3.43
CA LEU A 6 -19.24 0.66 -4.41
C LEU A 6 -18.04 -0.24 -4.76
N PHE A 7 -16.86 0.33 -5.02
CA PHE A 7 -15.66 -0.46 -5.30
C PHE A 7 -15.28 -1.37 -4.15
N VAL A 8 -15.33 -0.88 -2.90
CA VAL A 8 -15.06 -1.71 -1.72
C VAL A 8 -16.08 -2.85 -1.61
N VAL A 9 -17.37 -2.56 -1.80
CA VAL A 9 -18.41 -3.60 -1.76
C VAL A 9 -18.18 -4.66 -2.82
N VAL A 10 -17.92 -4.26 -4.07
CA VAL A 10 -17.65 -5.20 -5.17
C VAL A 10 -16.42 -6.06 -4.87
N PHE A 11 -15.34 -5.44 -4.36
CA PHE A 11 -14.14 -6.17 -3.94
C PHE A 11 -14.44 -7.22 -2.85
N LEU A 12 -15.25 -6.86 -1.85
CA LEU A 12 -15.65 -7.79 -0.79
C LEU A 12 -16.52 -8.94 -1.30
N VAL A 13 -17.44 -8.67 -2.23
CA VAL A 13 -18.28 -9.70 -2.86
C VAL A 13 -17.44 -10.69 -3.66
N ILE A 14 -16.47 -10.19 -4.43
CA ILE A 14 -15.52 -11.05 -5.17
C ILE A 14 -14.70 -11.89 -4.19
N GLY A 15 -14.18 -11.29 -3.11
CA GLY A 15 -13.44 -12.01 -2.08
C GLY A 15 -14.28 -13.12 -1.42
N ALA A 16 -15.54 -12.83 -1.10
CA ALA A 16 -16.47 -13.81 -0.55
C ALA A 16 -16.69 -14.96 -1.54
N TYR A 17 -16.97 -14.65 -2.81
CA TYR A 17 -17.17 -15.66 -3.86
C TYR A 17 -15.96 -16.59 -4.01
N LEU A 18 -14.75 -16.04 -4.06
CA LEU A 18 -13.52 -16.83 -4.17
C LEU A 18 -13.34 -17.78 -2.97
N ILE A 19 -13.67 -17.35 -1.76
CA ILE A 19 -13.52 -18.17 -0.56
C ILE A 19 -14.54 -19.32 -0.53
N ILE A 20 -15.78 -19.04 -0.94
CA ILE A 20 -16.84 -20.05 -1.04
C ILE A 20 -16.43 -21.13 -2.03
N GLN A 21 -16.00 -20.73 -3.23
CA GLN A 21 -15.60 -21.67 -4.28
C GLN A 21 -14.34 -22.45 -3.93
N ASN A 22 -13.31 -21.80 -3.37
CA ASN A 22 -12.04 -22.47 -3.08
C ASN A 22 -12.13 -23.48 -1.93
N ASN A 23 -13.06 -23.27 -1.00
CA ASN A 23 -13.25 -24.16 0.16
C ASN A 23 -14.50 -25.04 0.04
N ASN A 24 -15.20 -24.97 -1.11
CA ASN A 24 -16.45 -25.68 -1.39
C ASN A 24 -17.46 -25.60 -0.23
N LEU A 25 -17.64 -24.39 0.31
CA LEU A 25 -18.42 -24.16 1.53
C LEU A 25 -19.91 -24.12 1.22
N ASP A 26 -20.67 -24.95 1.91
CA ASP A 26 -22.13 -24.83 1.96
C ASP A 26 -22.54 -23.79 3.01
N ILE A 27 -23.09 -22.67 2.56
CA ILE A 27 -23.44 -21.52 3.42
C ILE A 27 -24.88 -21.64 3.94
N GLU A 28 -25.63 -22.62 3.44
CA GLU A 28 -26.96 -22.95 3.96
C GLU A 28 -26.84 -23.68 5.31
N GLU A 29 -25.75 -24.44 5.49
CA GLU A 29 -25.41 -25.11 6.74
C GLU A 29 -24.74 -24.17 7.77
N GLU A 30 -25.05 -24.40 9.06
CA GLU A 30 -24.46 -23.60 10.15
C GLU A 30 -22.94 -23.74 10.24
N GLU A 31 -22.42 -24.95 10.01
CA GLU A 31 -20.98 -25.21 10.04
C GLU A 31 -20.26 -24.48 8.91
N GLY A 32 -20.80 -24.53 7.70
CA GLY A 32 -20.20 -23.84 6.56
C GLY A 32 -20.28 -22.31 6.68
N ARG A 33 -21.32 -21.75 7.32
CA ARG A 33 -21.34 -20.32 7.72
C ARG A 33 -20.21 -19.96 8.67
N LYS A 34 -19.95 -20.77 9.71
CA LYS A 34 -18.86 -20.53 10.67
C LYS A 34 -17.48 -20.60 9.99
N LYS A 35 -17.29 -21.61 9.12
CA LYS A 35 -16.06 -21.76 8.33
C LYS A 35 -15.86 -20.60 7.37
N PHE A 36 -16.92 -20.17 6.68
CA PHE A 36 -16.89 -19.00 5.80
C PHE A 36 -16.46 -17.75 6.57
N LEU A 37 -17.09 -17.46 7.70
CA LEU A 37 -16.78 -16.25 8.48
C LEU A 37 -15.32 -16.23 8.95
N THR A 38 -14.82 -17.38 9.41
CA THR A 38 -13.43 -17.54 9.84
C THR A 38 -12.46 -17.33 8.68
N SER A 39 -12.70 -17.97 7.54
CA SER A 39 -11.86 -17.83 6.34
C SER A 39 -11.92 -16.42 5.74
N PHE A 40 -13.11 -15.81 5.70
CA PHE A 40 -13.33 -14.48 5.16
C PHE A 40 -12.64 -13.41 6.00
N THR A 41 -12.82 -13.44 7.33
CA THR A 41 -12.12 -12.52 8.24
C THR A 41 -10.60 -12.72 8.19
N GLY A 42 -10.13 -13.97 8.19
CA GLY A 42 -8.70 -14.29 8.04
C GLY A 42 -8.10 -13.78 6.73
N TRP A 43 -8.84 -13.89 5.62
CA TRP A 43 -8.44 -13.31 4.34
C TRP A 43 -8.38 -11.78 4.39
N LEU A 44 -9.39 -11.12 4.96
CA LEU A 44 -9.41 -9.67 5.16
C LEU A 44 -8.19 -9.15 5.94
N PHE A 45 -7.81 -9.84 7.02
CA PHE A 45 -6.60 -9.51 7.77
C PHE A 45 -5.33 -9.64 6.93
N LYS A 46 -5.22 -10.69 6.11
CA LYS A 46 -4.08 -10.86 5.20
C LYS A 46 -4.02 -9.75 4.16
N VAL A 47 -5.15 -9.39 3.55
CA VAL A 47 -5.24 -8.26 2.61
C VAL A 47 -4.78 -6.98 3.27
N GLY A 48 -5.31 -6.65 4.46
CA GLY A 48 -4.92 -5.45 5.19
C GLY A 48 -3.43 -5.41 5.53
N LYS A 49 -2.84 -6.53 5.95
CA LYS A 49 -1.40 -6.65 6.22
C LYS A 49 -0.57 -6.42 4.95
N SER A 50 -0.96 -7.03 3.84
CA SER A 50 -0.28 -6.84 2.56
C SER A 50 -0.38 -5.40 2.07
N THR A 51 -1.55 -4.77 2.16
CA THR A 51 -1.73 -3.36 1.80
C THR A 51 -0.85 -2.45 2.67
N LYS A 52 -0.79 -2.69 3.98
CA LYS A 52 0.10 -1.94 4.88
C LYS A 52 1.57 -2.08 4.46
N ASN A 53 2.01 -3.30 4.15
CA ASN A 53 3.40 -3.54 3.72
C ASN A 53 3.71 -2.82 2.40
N VAL A 54 2.80 -2.86 1.42
CA VAL A 54 2.95 -2.15 0.15
C VAL A 54 2.99 -0.64 0.35
N ALA A 55 2.13 -0.12 1.23
CA ALA A 55 2.14 1.30 1.58
C ALA A 55 3.45 1.71 2.28
N SER A 56 3.94 0.91 3.23
CA SER A 56 5.24 1.12 3.91
C SER A 56 6.37 1.18 2.89
N TYR A 57 6.40 0.20 1.98
CA TYR A 57 7.39 0.14 0.92
C TYR A 57 7.32 1.36 -0.02
N ALA A 58 6.12 1.84 -0.35
CA ALA A 58 5.95 3.04 -1.16
C ALA A 58 6.38 4.32 -0.43
N THR A 59 6.21 4.38 0.91
CA THR A 59 6.67 5.52 1.71
C THR A 59 8.16 5.50 2.03
N GLU A 60 8.78 4.32 2.07
CA GLU A 60 10.23 4.12 2.28
C GLU A 60 11.04 4.34 1.01
N GLN A 61 10.41 4.32 -0.17
CA GLN A 61 11.07 4.79 -1.38
C GLN A 61 11.37 6.28 -1.22
N GLU A 62 12.63 6.67 -1.32
CA GLU A 62 13.08 8.06 -1.41
C GLU A 62 12.68 8.62 -2.78
N TRP A 63 11.39 8.93 -2.97
CA TRP A 63 10.89 9.64 -4.16
C TRP A 63 11.05 11.16 -4.01
N LEU A 64 11.37 11.63 -2.81
CA LEU A 64 11.76 13.01 -2.59
C LEU A 64 13.18 13.17 -3.15
N PRO A 65 13.42 14.15 -4.04
CA PRO A 65 14.77 14.42 -4.51
C PRO A 65 15.65 14.65 -3.27
N ASP A 66 16.84 14.04 -3.29
CA ASP A 66 17.88 14.34 -2.31
C ASP A 66 17.92 15.85 -2.14
N GLU A 67 17.75 16.34 -0.90
CA GLU A 67 17.95 17.76 -0.63
C GLU A 67 19.36 18.07 -1.11
N GLU A 68 19.43 18.76 -2.25
CA GLU A 68 20.65 18.96 -3.01
C GLU A 68 21.73 19.35 -2.03
N ALA A 69 22.82 18.56 -2.00
CA ALA A 69 24.03 18.95 -1.32
C ALA A 69 24.29 20.40 -1.70
N VAL A 70 24.09 21.32 -0.75
CA VAL A 70 24.37 22.74 -0.92
C VAL A 70 25.82 22.80 -1.33
N ASN A 71 26.07 22.92 -2.64
CA ASN A 71 27.39 23.10 -3.20
C ASN A 71 27.89 24.41 -2.63
N GLN A 72 28.66 24.32 -1.56
CA GLN A 72 29.45 25.42 -1.05
C GLN A 72 30.61 25.66 -2.02
N THR A 73 30.32 26.07 -3.25
CA THR A 73 31.28 26.76 -4.10
C THR A 73 31.32 28.24 -3.71
N ASN A 74 31.62 28.52 -2.44
CA ASN A 74 32.31 29.77 -2.11
C ASN A 74 33.81 29.54 -2.35
N THR A 75 34.17 29.31 -3.61
CA THR A 75 35.53 29.56 -4.07
C THR A 75 35.66 31.08 -4.11
N SER A 76 36.28 31.64 -3.07
CA SER A 76 36.81 32.98 -3.10
C SER A 76 37.87 33.04 -4.22
N VAL A 77 37.43 33.42 -5.40
CA VAL A 77 38.32 33.81 -6.50
C VAL A 77 39.02 35.09 -6.05
N PHE A 78 40.20 34.95 -5.46
CA PHE A 78 41.16 36.04 -5.35
C PHE A 78 41.62 36.38 -6.77
N ILE A 79 40.94 37.33 -7.39
CA ILE A 79 41.42 37.98 -8.61
C ILE A 79 42.66 38.77 -8.19
N PHE A 80 43.83 38.34 -8.67
CA PHE A 80 45.05 39.13 -8.63
C PHE A 80 44.79 40.41 -9.44
N GLU A 81 44.70 41.54 -8.76
CA GLU A 81 44.71 42.84 -9.41
C GLU A 81 46.17 43.18 -9.76
N GLU A 82 46.55 42.92 -11.02
CA GLU A 82 47.72 43.56 -11.60
C GLU A 82 47.42 45.05 -11.81
N THR A 83 48.08 45.92 -11.04
CA THR A 83 48.27 47.31 -11.44
C THR A 83 49.71 47.75 -11.17
N LYS A 84 50.49 47.67 -12.24
CA LYS A 84 51.58 48.54 -12.72
C LYS A 84 52.19 49.58 -11.78
#